data_AF-A0A1B6I450-F1
#
_entry.id   AF-A0A1B6I450-F1
#
_cell.length_a   1.000
_cell.length_b   1.000
_cell.length_c   1.000
_cell.angle_alpha   90.00
_cell.angle_beta   90.00
_cell.angle_gamma   90.00
#
_symmetry.space_group_name_H-M   'P 1'
#
loop_
_entity.id
_entity.type
_entity.pdbx_description
1 polymer ?
#
loop_
_entity_poly.entity_id
_entity_poly.type
_entity_poly.pdbx_seq_one_letter_code
_entity_poly.pdbx_strand_id
1 'polypeptide(L)'
;NIEELHKAWMREQSRIVTLTQQRNSLLNQLSVYHKQILVMKQKQLKTEFEIDRLKKEETNIQHLVSSLEKRLTGLNLQCSERKGYKENLNNLNLAAQNQLICDLKDAEVKALTLQEDMCYLEIEKEELRGEIVQAQRDLLAWERKLQMATEVKQNIDKSKAEGGEIAVMKSEIHRMEVRYAQLQKVQEKLAHDMEMCISRRDGIVELAQAREKRSTKRALYTRQQFLKKLDDLQTKIKQTNSELKSVDKTYNSSDDHMHELTDRKQYKRNQLSELQGAVSQMQAQLAEGQLHRQKNLEMLVRKQRKARQYGELKAGRYSLQFRQESVLELETQKQKAVNSDLVSIVESINTDFPILATPITQILNTLRSPAA
;
A
#
# COMPACT_ATOMS: atom_id res chain seq x y z
N ASN A 1 6.47 -167.25 9.57
CA ASN A 1 6.02 -165.92 10.04
C ASN A 1 6.60 -164.75 9.23
N ILE A 2 6.75 -164.93 7.91
CA ILE A 2 7.42 -163.96 7.01
C ILE A 2 6.40 -162.95 6.45
N GLU A 3 5.14 -163.36 6.28
CA GLU A 3 4.05 -162.47 5.85
C GLU A 3 3.69 -161.40 6.88
N GLU A 4 3.78 -161.68 8.19
CA GLU A 4 3.54 -160.69 9.24
C GLU A 4 4.60 -159.58 9.23
N LEU A 5 5.86 -159.96 9.02
CA LEU A 5 6.99 -159.03 8.90
C LEU A 5 6.85 -158.17 7.64
N HIS A 6 6.42 -158.76 6.51
CA HIS A 6 6.15 -158.02 5.28
C HIS A 6 4.96 -157.07 5.42
N LYS A 7 3.88 -157.47 6.11
CA LYS A 7 2.75 -156.60 6.45
C LYS A 7 3.12 -155.48 7.43
N ALA A 8 4.04 -155.72 8.36
CA ALA A 8 4.57 -154.69 9.27
C ALA A 8 5.47 -153.70 8.51
N TRP A 9 6.34 -154.20 7.63
CA TRP A 9 7.20 -153.38 6.77
C TRP A 9 6.40 -152.53 5.78
N MET A 10 5.38 -153.09 5.11
CA MET A 10 4.50 -152.33 4.22
C MET A 10 3.69 -151.25 4.96
N ARG A 11 3.29 -151.50 6.22
CA ARG A 11 2.66 -150.49 7.07
C ARG A 11 3.63 -149.36 7.43
N GLU A 12 4.86 -149.71 7.79
CA GLU A 12 5.89 -148.73 8.14
C GLU A 12 6.33 -147.92 6.92
N GLN A 13 6.48 -148.56 5.75
CA GLN A 13 6.74 -147.89 4.48
C GLN A 13 5.58 -146.96 4.09
N SER A 14 4.33 -147.40 4.25
CA SER A 14 3.15 -146.55 4.02
C SER A 14 3.12 -145.36 4.98
N ARG A 15 3.51 -145.55 6.24
CA ARG A 15 3.65 -144.48 7.25
C ARG A 15 4.76 -143.48 6.88
N ILE A 16 5.89 -143.96 6.39
CA ILE A 16 6.98 -143.11 5.91
C ILE A 16 6.54 -142.32 4.67
N VAL A 17 5.81 -142.94 3.75
CA VAL A 17 5.26 -142.26 2.56
C VAL A 17 4.23 -141.20 2.97
N THR A 18 3.31 -141.49 3.90
CA THR A 18 2.33 -140.49 4.37
C THR A 18 2.99 -139.34 5.12
N LEU A 19 3.97 -139.62 5.99
CA LEU A 19 4.76 -138.58 6.67
C LEU A 19 5.59 -137.75 5.69
N THR A 20 6.13 -138.37 4.64
CA THR A 20 6.87 -137.66 3.58
C THR A 20 5.93 -136.77 2.77
N GLN A 21 4.72 -137.25 2.46
CA GLN A 21 3.69 -136.47 1.79
C GLN A 21 3.21 -135.28 2.66
N GLN A 22 3.03 -135.49 3.96
CA GLN A 22 2.72 -134.44 4.92
C GLN A 22 3.86 -133.42 5.02
N ARG A 23 5.12 -133.87 5.11
CA ARG A 23 6.30 -133.00 5.10
C ARG A 23 6.35 -132.15 3.83
N ASN A 24 6.15 -132.77 2.66
CA ASN A 24 6.15 -132.06 1.38
C ASN A 24 4.98 -131.06 1.28
N SER A 25 3.80 -131.39 1.82
CA SER A 25 2.66 -130.48 1.93
C SER A 25 2.98 -129.27 2.83
N LEU A 26 3.56 -129.51 4.01
CA LEU A 26 4.00 -128.47 4.94
C LEU A 26 5.09 -127.57 4.33
N LEU A 27 6.05 -128.15 3.59
CA LEU A 27 7.07 -127.38 2.85
C LEU A 27 6.44 -126.50 1.76
N ASN A 28 5.44 -127.00 1.03
CA ASN A 28 4.69 -126.21 0.07
C ASN A 28 3.92 -125.07 0.75
N GLN A 29 3.26 -125.32 1.88
CA GLN A 29 2.58 -124.29 2.67
C GLN A 29 3.57 -123.23 3.17
N LEU A 30 4.72 -123.62 3.70
CA LEU A 30 5.79 -122.70 4.10
C LEU A 30 6.28 -121.85 2.92
N SER A 31 6.44 -122.44 1.74
CA SER A 31 6.81 -121.70 0.51
C SER A 31 5.74 -120.67 0.15
N VAL A 32 4.45 -121.02 0.23
CA VAL A 32 3.33 -120.10 -0.02
C VAL A 32 3.30 -118.97 1.01
N TYR A 33 3.43 -119.28 2.30
CA TYR A 33 3.49 -118.27 3.36
C TYR A 33 4.69 -117.33 3.20
N HIS A 34 5.85 -117.86 2.82
CA HIS A 34 7.03 -117.04 2.55
C HIS A 34 6.78 -116.05 1.39
N LYS A 35 6.15 -116.50 0.30
CA LYS A 35 5.75 -115.62 -0.82
C LYS A 35 4.73 -114.58 -0.36
N GLN A 36 3.74 -114.96 0.44
CA GLN A 36 2.76 -114.01 0.98
C GLN A 36 3.41 -112.95 1.87
N ILE A 37 4.35 -113.34 2.75
CA ILE A 37 5.12 -112.40 3.58
C ILE A 37 5.92 -111.45 2.70
N LEU A 38 6.56 -111.94 1.63
CA LEU A 38 7.30 -111.09 0.71
C LEU A 38 6.40 -110.07 0.00
N VAL A 39 5.23 -110.51 -0.47
CA VAL A 39 4.22 -109.62 -1.09
C VAL A 39 3.72 -108.57 -0.08
N MET A 40 3.45 -108.97 1.16
CA MET A 40 3.01 -108.04 2.21
C MET A 40 4.10 -107.04 2.55
N LYS A 41 5.36 -107.47 2.65
CA LYS A 41 6.50 -106.58 2.88
C LYS A 41 6.70 -105.59 1.73
N GLN A 42 6.51 -106.03 0.48
CA GLN A 42 6.56 -105.13 -0.67
C GLN A 42 5.42 -104.12 -0.65
N LYS A 43 4.19 -104.53 -0.30
CA LYS A 43 3.05 -103.63 -0.15
C LYS A 43 3.29 -102.62 0.97
N GLN A 44 3.81 -103.08 2.12
CA GLN A 44 4.18 -102.23 3.25
C GLN A 44 5.18 -101.15 2.81
N LEU A 45 6.26 -101.52 2.11
CA LEU A 45 7.24 -100.55 1.61
C LEU A 45 6.64 -99.53 0.63
N LYS A 46 5.72 -99.96 -0.24
CA LYS A 46 5.02 -99.04 -1.15
C LYS A 46 4.13 -98.06 -0.38
N THR A 47 3.36 -98.54 0.60
CA THR A 47 2.52 -97.68 1.43
C THR A 47 3.34 -96.73 2.29
N GLU A 48 4.47 -97.18 2.85
CA GLU A 48 5.39 -96.32 3.61
C GLU A 48 5.97 -95.21 2.72
N PHE A 49 6.39 -95.55 1.49
CA PHE A 49 6.87 -94.56 0.53
C PHE A 49 5.78 -93.54 0.15
N GLU A 50 4.55 -93.98 -0.08
CA GLU A 50 3.42 -93.08 -0.37
C GLU A 50 3.09 -92.17 0.82
N ILE A 51 3.12 -92.69 2.05
CA ILE A 51 2.95 -91.91 3.28
C ILE A 51 4.03 -90.83 3.39
N ASP A 52 5.30 -91.18 3.15
CA ASP A 52 6.40 -90.22 3.23
C ASP A 52 6.32 -89.15 2.13
N ARG A 53 5.83 -89.51 0.94
CA ARG A 53 5.56 -88.55 -0.13
C ARG A 53 4.45 -87.57 0.28
N LEU A 54 3.33 -88.08 0.79
CA LEU A 54 2.20 -87.25 1.24
C LEU A 54 2.58 -86.33 2.40
N LYS A 55 3.39 -86.80 3.35
CA LYS A 55 3.92 -85.96 4.44
C LYS A 55 4.76 -84.80 3.92
N LYS A 56 5.63 -85.05 2.93
CA LYS A 56 6.41 -83.97 2.29
C LYS A 56 5.50 -82.97 1.58
N GLU A 57 4.51 -83.45 0.84
CA GLU A 57 3.50 -82.59 0.19
C GLU A 57 2.74 -81.75 1.22
N GLU A 58 2.32 -82.34 2.34
CA GLU A 58 1.66 -81.64 3.45
C GLU A 58 2.55 -80.52 4.02
N THR A 59 3.82 -80.80 4.32
CA THR A 59 4.74 -79.75 4.83
C THR A 59 4.95 -78.62 3.82
N ASN A 60 5.03 -78.95 2.52
CA ASN A 60 5.16 -77.94 1.47
C ASN A 60 3.91 -77.05 1.39
N ILE A 61 2.72 -77.64 1.48
CA ILE A 61 1.45 -76.90 1.51
C ILE A 61 1.37 -76.04 2.76
N GLN A 62 1.74 -76.55 3.94
CA GLN A 62 1.78 -75.77 5.18
C GLN A 62 2.71 -74.55 5.05
N HIS A 63 3.91 -74.72 4.49
CA HIS A 63 4.82 -73.60 4.22
C HIS A 63 4.23 -72.57 3.25
N LEU A 64 3.55 -73.02 2.18
CA LEU A 64 2.86 -72.13 1.24
C LEU A 64 1.73 -71.35 1.91
N VAL A 65 0.90 -72.02 2.72
CA VAL A 65 -0.18 -71.39 3.48
C VAL A 65 0.37 -70.33 4.41
N SER A 66 1.39 -70.64 5.23
CA SER A 66 2.02 -69.66 6.11
C SER A 66 2.63 -68.47 5.35
N SER A 67 3.18 -68.69 4.15
CA SER A 67 3.66 -67.60 3.31
C SER A 67 2.52 -66.71 2.79
N LEU A 68 1.40 -67.31 2.39
CA LEU A 68 0.22 -66.58 1.92
C LEU A 68 -0.44 -65.79 3.05
N GLU A 69 -0.54 -66.37 4.25
CA GLU A 69 -1.04 -65.70 5.44
C GLU A 69 -0.20 -64.47 5.79
N LYS A 70 1.14 -64.59 5.79
CA LYS A 70 2.04 -63.45 5.99
C LYS A 70 1.85 -62.35 4.95
N ARG A 71 1.63 -62.73 3.68
CA ARG A 71 1.36 -61.75 2.62
C ARG A 71 -0.01 -61.08 2.79
N LEU A 72 -1.03 -61.84 3.18
CA LEU A 72 -2.38 -61.34 3.42
C LEU A 72 -2.41 -60.37 4.60
N THR A 73 -1.71 -60.68 5.70
CA THR A 73 -1.59 -59.75 6.85
C THR A 73 -0.85 -58.48 6.46
N GLY A 74 0.24 -58.58 5.67
CA GLY A 74 0.94 -57.42 5.14
C GLY A 74 0.06 -56.53 4.25
N LEU A 75 -0.74 -57.13 3.35
CA LEU A 75 -1.68 -56.40 2.51
C LEU A 75 -2.81 -55.76 3.34
N ASN A 76 -3.34 -56.46 4.34
CA ASN A 76 -4.35 -55.91 5.24
C ASN A 76 -3.84 -54.72 6.04
N LEU A 77 -2.58 -54.77 6.51
CA LEU A 77 -1.95 -53.64 7.17
C LEU A 77 -1.86 -52.43 6.23
N GLN A 78 -1.36 -52.62 5.00
CA GLN A 78 -1.29 -51.56 3.99
C GLN A 78 -2.67 -50.98 3.64
N CYS A 79 -3.69 -51.83 3.52
CA CYS A 79 -5.07 -51.38 3.29
C CYS A 79 -5.61 -50.56 4.47
N SER A 80 -5.31 -50.98 5.70
CA SER A 80 -5.69 -50.25 6.92
C SER A 80 -4.98 -48.89 7.01
N GLU A 81 -3.68 -48.85 6.75
CA GLU A 81 -2.89 -47.60 6.74
C GLU A 81 -3.36 -46.61 5.68
N ARG A 82 -3.79 -47.11 4.51
CA ARG A 82 -4.32 -46.27 3.42
C ARG A 82 -5.80 -45.92 3.61
N LYS A 83 -6.49 -46.52 4.58
CA LYS A 83 -7.88 -46.22 4.86
C LYS A 83 -7.98 -44.77 5.34
N GLY A 84 -8.90 -44.01 4.75
CA GLY A 84 -9.07 -42.59 5.07
C GLY A 84 -8.07 -41.65 4.39
N TYR A 85 -7.01 -42.14 3.71
CA TYR A 85 -6.07 -41.27 3.00
C TYR A 85 -6.77 -40.41 1.93
N LYS A 86 -7.69 -41.01 1.16
CA LYS A 86 -8.50 -40.31 0.16
C LYS A 86 -9.38 -39.23 0.80
N GLU A 87 -9.98 -39.53 1.94
CA GLU A 87 -10.87 -38.62 2.65
C GLU A 87 -10.10 -37.44 3.24
N ASN A 88 -8.96 -37.71 3.86
CA ASN A 88 -8.03 -36.67 4.33
C ASN A 88 -7.55 -35.78 3.18
N LEU A 89 -7.16 -36.37 2.04
CA LEU A 89 -6.72 -35.60 0.88
C LEU A 89 -7.85 -34.73 0.31
N ASN A 90 -9.08 -35.26 0.25
CA ASN A 90 -10.26 -34.50 -0.16
C ASN A 90 -10.55 -33.35 0.81
N ASN A 91 -10.47 -33.59 2.11
CA ASN A 91 -10.70 -32.57 3.14
C ASN A 91 -9.64 -31.45 3.06
N LEU A 92 -8.37 -31.81 2.87
CA LEU A 92 -7.29 -30.83 2.67
C LEU A 92 -7.50 -30.03 1.38
N ASN A 93 -7.92 -30.69 0.30
CA ASN A 93 -8.21 -30.02 -0.97
C ASN A 93 -9.39 -29.06 -0.84
N LEU A 94 -10.49 -29.49 -0.19
CA LEU A 94 -11.65 -28.64 0.07
C LEU A 94 -11.28 -27.43 0.94
N ALA A 95 -10.48 -27.62 1.99
CA ALA A 95 -9.99 -26.52 2.82
C ALA A 95 -9.14 -25.53 2.01
N ALA A 96 -8.24 -26.02 1.15
CA ALA A 96 -7.44 -25.18 0.27
C ALA A 96 -8.30 -24.42 -0.76
N GLN A 97 -9.30 -25.08 -1.36
CA GLN A 97 -10.24 -24.43 -2.28
C GLN A 97 -11.03 -23.32 -1.58
N ASN A 98 -11.53 -23.58 -0.38
CA ASN A 98 -12.26 -22.57 0.39
C ASN A 98 -11.36 -21.38 0.75
N GLN A 99 -10.10 -21.62 1.13
CA GLN A 99 -9.16 -20.55 1.39
C GLN A 99 -8.91 -19.69 0.15
N LEU A 100 -8.68 -20.32 -1.01
CA LEU A 100 -8.49 -19.60 -2.27
C LEU A 100 -9.72 -18.77 -2.65
N ILE A 101 -10.93 -19.27 -2.39
CA ILE A 101 -12.17 -18.51 -2.63
C ILE A 101 -12.27 -17.32 -1.69
N CYS A 102 -11.93 -17.46 -0.41
CA CYS A 102 -11.91 -16.34 0.54
C CYS A 102 -10.88 -15.29 0.12
N ASP A 103 -9.65 -15.71 -0.22
CA ASP A 103 -8.59 -14.80 -0.67
C ASP A 103 -9.00 -14.05 -1.95
N LEU A 104 -9.69 -14.73 -2.88
CA LEU A 104 -10.23 -14.11 -4.09
C LEU A 104 -11.28 -13.04 -3.76
N LYS A 105 -12.25 -13.36 -2.89
CA LYS A 105 -13.29 -12.41 -2.48
C LYS A 105 -12.70 -11.19 -1.77
N ASP A 106 -11.71 -11.38 -0.91
CA ASP A 106 -11.02 -10.29 -0.23
C ASP A 106 -10.27 -9.39 -1.23
N ALA A 107 -9.67 -9.98 -2.26
CA ALA A 107 -9.02 -9.23 -3.35
C ALA A 107 -10.05 -8.47 -4.21
N GLU A 108 -11.20 -9.08 -4.51
CA GLU A 108 -12.30 -8.44 -5.24
C GLU A 108 -12.86 -7.24 -4.47
N VAL A 109 -13.10 -7.38 -3.17
CA VAL A 109 -13.55 -6.27 -2.32
C VAL A 109 -12.54 -5.13 -2.33
N LYS A 110 -11.24 -5.42 -2.17
CA LYS A 110 -10.18 -4.40 -2.24
C LYS A 110 -10.12 -3.72 -3.61
N ALA A 111 -10.34 -4.45 -4.69
CA ALA A 111 -10.36 -3.88 -6.03
C ALA A 111 -11.57 -2.93 -6.21
N LEU A 112 -12.74 -3.30 -5.69
CA LEU A 112 -13.93 -2.46 -5.72
C LEU A 112 -13.74 -1.18 -4.89
N THR A 113 -13.19 -1.28 -3.67
CA THR A 113 -12.93 -0.08 -2.85
C THR A 113 -11.95 0.88 -3.52
N LEU A 114 -10.89 0.34 -4.14
CA LEU A 114 -9.95 1.18 -4.90
C LEU A 114 -10.61 1.84 -6.11
N GLN A 115 -11.53 1.15 -6.77
CA GLN A 115 -12.28 1.71 -7.89
C GLN A 115 -13.24 2.83 -7.43
N GLU A 116 -13.86 2.69 -6.26
CA GLU A 116 -14.66 3.75 -5.64
C GLU A 116 -13.79 4.96 -5.29
N ASP A 117 -12.64 4.76 -4.65
CA ASP A 117 -11.68 5.82 -4.33
C ASP A 117 -11.21 6.57 -5.58
N MET A 118 -10.94 5.85 -6.68
CA MET A 118 -10.59 6.45 -7.96
C MET A 118 -11.71 7.35 -8.50
N CYS A 119 -12.97 6.91 -8.40
CA CYS A 119 -14.12 7.70 -8.82
C CYS A 119 -14.24 8.99 -7.98
N TYR A 120 -14.07 8.90 -6.66
CA TYR A 120 -14.08 10.07 -5.78
C TYR A 120 -12.97 11.07 -6.13
N LEU A 121 -11.75 10.59 -6.36
CA LEU A 121 -10.62 11.44 -6.75
C LEU A 121 -10.82 12.08 -8.13
N GLU A 122 -11.47 11.39 -9.07
CA GLU A 122 -11.82 11.96 -10.38
C GLU A 122 -12.85 13.08 -10.27
N ILE A 123 -13.84 12.93 -9.38
CA ILE A 123 -14.84 13.98 -9.10
C ILE A 123 -14.15 15.19 -8.46
N GLU A 124 -13.37 15.00 -7.40
CA GLU A 124 -12.66 16.08 -6.71
C GLU A 124 -11.70 16.83 -7.66
N LYS A 125 -11.01 16.09 -8.54
CA LYS A 125 -10.14 16.69 -9.56
C LYS A 125 -10.91 17.61 -10.50
N GLU A 126 -12.10 17.22 -10.96
CA GLU A 126 -12.89 18.04 -11.88
C GLU A 126 -13.52 19.24 -11.16
N GLU A 127 -13.91 19.10 -9.89
CA GLU A 127 -14.34 20.23 -9.05
C GLU A 127 -13.23 21.26 -8.87
N LEU A 128 -12.03 20.83 -8.46
CA LEU A 128 -10.85 21.70 -8.32
C LEU A 128 -10.47 22.35 -9.66
N ARG A 129 -10.62 21.64 -10.77
CA ARG A 129 -10.41 22.21 -12.10
C ARG A 129 -11.42 23.31 -12.40
N GLY A 130 -12.68 23.13 -12.01
CA GLY A 130 -13.72 24.16 -12.08
C GLY A 130 -13.36 25.40 -11.25
N GLU A 131 -12.92 25.22 -10.01
CA GLU A 131 -12.46 26.31 -9.14
C GLU A 131 -11.29 27.08 -9.73
N ILE A 132 -10.30 26.38 -10.31
CA ILE A 132 -9.16 27.01 -10.99
C ILE A 132 -9.62 27.88 -12.15
N VAL A 133 -10.53 27.39 -13.00
CA VAL A 133 -11.08 28.17 -14.12
C VAL A 133 -11.81 29.41 -13.61
N GLN A 134 -12.57 29.30 -12.52
CA GLN A 134 -13.25 30.45 -11.94
C GLN A 134 -12.27 31.48 -11.38
N ALA A 135 -11.25 31.03 -10.63
CA ALA A 135 -10.19 31.90 -10.12
C ALA A 135 -9.41 32.60 -11.24
N GLN A 136 -9.16 31.92 -12.37
CA GLN A 136 -8.55 32.53 -13.56
C GLN A 136 -9.43 33.62 -14.17
N ARG A 137 -10.75 33.42 -14.23
CA ARG A 137 -11.70 34.44 -14.71
C ARG A 137 -11.69 35.67 -13.80
N ASP A 138 -11.68 35.46 -12.49
CA ASP A 138 -11.67 36.54 -11.50
C ASP A 138 -10.36 37.31 -11.56
N LEU A 139 -9.22 36.61 -11.63
CA LEU A 139 -7.90 37.22 -11.81
C LEU A 139 -7.86 38.11 -13.05
N LEU A 140 -8.34 37.60 -14.19
CA LEU A 140 -8.35 38.36 -15.44
C LEU A 140 -9.31 39.56 -15.38
N ALA A 141 -10.43 39.45 -14.66
CA ALA A 141 -11.31 40.58 -14.39
C ALA A 141 -10.63 41.66 -13.52
N TRP A 142 -9.86 41.25 -12.51
CA TRP A 142 -9.08 42.16 -11.66
C TRP A 142 -7.93 42.82 -12.43
N GLU A 143 -7.24 42.09 -13.29
CA GLU A 143 -6.21 42.64 -14.18
C GLU A 143 -6.79 43.73 -15.08
N ARG A 144 -7.96 43.50 -15.70
CA ARG A 144 -8.64 44.53 -16.50
C ARG A 144 -9.02 45.75 -15.66
N LYS A 145 -9.58 45.55 -14.46
CA LYS A 145 -9.92 46.66 -13.55
C LYS A 145 -8.68 47.47 -13.16
N LEU A 146 -7.57 46.80 -12.87
CA LEU A 146 -6.30 47.44 -12.54
C LEU A 146 -5.79 48.25 -13.73
N GLN A 147 -5.81 47.66 -14.93
CA GLN A 147 -5.40 48.35 -16.15
C GLN A 147 -6.24 49.62 -16.37
N MET A 148 -7.56 49.53 -16.30
CA MET A 148 -8.44 50.70 -16.41
C MET A 148 -8.14 51.77 -15.34
N ALA A 149 -7.92 51.36 -14.08
CA ALA A 149 -7.57 52.30 -13.02
C ALA A 149 -6.22 52.99 -13.27
N THR A 150 -5.24 52.25 -13.79
CA THR A 150 -3.93 52.83 -14.17
C THR A 150 -4.05 53.80 -15.34
N GLU A 151 -4.84 53.48 -16.36
CA GLU A 151 -5.11 54.36 -17.50
C GLU A 151 -5.85 55.64 -17.07
N VAL A 152 -6.88 55.52 -16.23
CA VAL A 152 -7.60 56.67 -15.66
C VAL A 152 -6.67 57.55 -14.83
N LYS A 153 -5.83 56.94 -13.97
CA LYS A 153 -4.84 57.68 -13.19
C LYS A 153 -3.86 58.43 -14.10
N GLN A 154 -3.29 57.75 -15.10
CA GLN A 154 -2.39 58.38 -16.07
C GLN A 154 -3.07 59.52 -16.82
N ASN A 155 -4.33 59.38 -17.20
CA ASN A 155 -5.09 60.45 -17.85
C ASN A 155 -5.32 61.65 -16.93
N ILE A 156 -5.70 61.42 -15.66
CA ILE A 156 -5.84 62.48 -14.66
C ILE A 156 -4.50 63.20 -14.44
N ASP A 157 -3.40 62.45 -14.32
CA ASP A 157 -2.07 63.00 -14.13
C ASP A 157 -1.64 63.84 -15.35
N LYS A 158 -1.92 63.38 -16.58
CA LYS A 158 -1.72 64.14 -17.82
C LYS A 158 -2.56 65.42 -17.86
N SER A 159 -3.83 65.37 -17.47
CA SER A 159 -4.70 66.56 -17.44
C SER A 159 -4.25 67.59 -16.40
N LYS A 160 -3.60 67.15 -15.31
CA LYS A 160 -3.07 68.01 -14.24
C LYS A 160 -1.66 68.55 -14.50
N ALA A 161 -0.87 67.89 -15.35
CA ALA A 161 0.50 68.30 -15.68
C ALA A 161 0.54 69.71 -16.29
N GLU A 162 1.70 70.36 -16.27
CA GLU A 162 1.90 71.66 -16.92
C GLU A 162 1.57 71.59 -18.41
N GLY A 163 0.65 72.45 -18.88
CA GLY A 163 0.11 72.42 -20.24
C GLY A 163 -1.10 71.48 -20.44
N GLY A 164 -1.47 70.68 -19.44
CA GLY A 164 -2.71 69.90 -19.45
C GLY A 164 -3.97 70.75 -19.31
N GLU A 165 -5.12 70.25 -19.76
CA GLU A 165 -6.39 71.00 -19.82
C GLU A 165 -6.76 71.66 -18.48
N ILE A 166 -6.56 70.96 -17.36
CA ILE A 166 -6.88 71.49 -16.02
C ILE A 166 -5.89 72.58 -15.61
N ALA A 167 -4.59 72.40 -15.91
CA ALA A 167 -3.58 73.40 -15.62
C ALA A 167 -3.79 74.68 -16.45
N VAL A 168 -4.13 74.53 -17.74
CA VAL A 168 -4.46 75.63 -18.64
C VAL A 168 -5.70 76.37 -18.14
N MET A 169 -6.78 75.67 -17.82
CA MET A 169 -7.98 76.29 -17.24
C MET A 169 -7.68 77.03 -15.94
N LYS A 170 -6.88 76.46 -15.04
CA LYS A 170 -6.46 77.15 -13.80
C LYS A 170 -5.66 78.42 -14.08
N SER A 171 -4.74 78.39 -15.05
CA SER A 171 -3.98 79.57 -15.45
C SER A 171 -4.87 80.66 -16.05
N GLU A 172 -5.87 80.28 -16.84
CA GLU A 172 -6.85 81.22 -17.42
C GLU A 172 -7.77 81.81 -16.34
N ILE A 173 -8.23 81.01 -15.38
CA ILE A 173 -8.97 81.50 -14.20
C ILE A 173 -8.12 82.52 -13.46
N HIS A 174 -6.86 82.23 -13.16
CA HIS A 174 -5.98 83.18 -12.49
C HIS A 174 -5.77 84.46 -13.30
N ARG A 175 -5.62 84.35 -14.63
CA ARG A 175 -5.55 85.50 -15.53
C ARG A 175 -6.82 86.36 -15.46
N MET A 176 -7.99 85.72 -15.45
CA MET A 176 -9.29 86.37 -15.31
C MET A 176 -9.46 87.02 -13.94
N GLU A 177 -9.00 86.38 -12.85
CA GLU A 177 -9.00 86.93 -11.49
C GLU A 177 -8.12 88.18 -11.38
N VAL A 178 -6.93 88.16 -11.97
CA VAL A 178 -6.04 89.33 -12.02
C VAL A 178 -6.70 90.48 -12.79
N ARG A 179 -7.31 90.18 -13.94
CA ARG A 179 -8.05 91.18 -14.73
C ARG A 179 -9.24 91.74 -13.95
N TYR A 180 -9.97 90.89 -13.22
CA TYR A 180 -11.06 91.31 -12.35
C TYR A 180 -10.58 92.24 -11.23
N ALA A 181 -9.49 91.90 -10.56
CA ALA A 181 -8.89 92.74 -9.52
C ALA A 181 -8.42 94.10 -10.07
N GLN A 182 -7.87 94.13 -11.29
CA GLN A 182 -7.52 95.39 -11.98
C GLN A 182 -8.77 96.23 -12.29
N LEU A 183 -9.84 95.60 -12.80
CA LEU A 183 -11.13 96.26 -13.03
C LEU A 183 -11.71 96.82 -11.73
N GLN A 184 -11.61 96.09 -10.62
CA GLN A 184 -12.00 96.58 -9.29
C GLN A 184 -11.21 97.84 -8.90
N LYS A 185 -9.89 97.87 -9.08
CA LYS A 185 -9.09 99.07 -8.81
C LYS A 185 -9.48 100.26 -9.69
N VAL A 186 -9.79 100.02 -10.96
CA VAL A 186 -10.28 101.07 -11.87
C VAL A 186 -11.66 101.56 -11.42
N GLN A 187 -12.55 100.65 -11.00
CA GLN A 187 -13.85 101.00 -10.44
C GLN A 187 -13.71 101.81 -9.14
N GLU A 188 -12.81 101.44 -8.24
CA GLU A 188 -12.50 102.21 -7.02
C GLU A 188 -11.95 103.60 -7.34
N LYS A 189 -11.05 103.70 -8.33
CA LYS A 189 -10.55 105.00 -8.79
C LYS A 189 -11.66 105.86 -9.38
N LEU A 190 -12.53 105.28 -10.20
CA LEU A 190 -13.69 105.99 -10.76
C LEU A 190 -14.67 106.41 -9.66
N ALA A 191 -14.91 105.55 -8.66
CA ALA A 191 -15.73 105.88 -7.50
C ALA A 191 -15.10 107.02 -6.70
N HIS A 192 -13.79 107.03 -6.53
CA HIS A 192 -13.06 108.12 -5.88
C HIS A 192 -13.09 109.43 -6.68
N ASP A 193 -12.90 109.37 -8.00
CA ASP A 193 -13.03 110.53 -8.88
C ASP A 193 -14.47 111.08 -8.85
N MET A 194 -15.47 110.18 -8.80
CA MET A 194 -16.87 110.53 -8.60
C MET A 194 -17.11 111.15 -7.22
N GLU A 195 -16.53 110.61 -6.14
CA GLU A 195 -16.53 111.21 -4.81
C GLU A 195 -15.86 112.60 -4.81
N MET A 196 -14.81 112.83 -5.60
CA MET A 196 -14.17 114.15 -5.73
C MET A 196 -15.04 115.15 -6.51
N CYS A 197 -15.72 114.70 -7.57
CA CYS A 197 -16.69 115.50 -8.31
C CYS A 197 -17.92 115.82 -7.45
N ILE A 198 -18.42 114.82 -6.71
CA ILE A 198 -19.45 115.00 -5.69
C ILE A 198 -18.93 115.93 -4.59
N SER A 199 -17.69 115.82 -4.12
CA SER A 199 -17.12 116.73 -3.11
C SER A 199 -16.99 118.16 -3.64
N ARG A 200 -16.68 118.37 -4.92
CA ARG A 200 -16.69 119.71 -5.55
C ARG A 200 -18.11 120.24 -5.69
N ARG A 201 -19.06 119.39 -6.10
CA ARG A 201 -20.48 119.71 -6.13
C ARG A 201 -20.99 120.02 -4.73
N ASP A 202 -20.58 119.24 -3.75
CA ASP A 202 -20.88 119.37 -2.33
C ASP A 202 -20.14 120.56 -1.75
N GLY A 203 -19.02 121.06 -2.27
CA GLY A 203 -18.45 122.36 -1.89
C GLY A 203 -19.27 123.55 -2.42
N ILE A 204 -19.83 123.44 -3.63
CA ILE A 204 -20.79 124.40 -4.20
C ILE A 204 -22.14 124.31 -3.46
N VAL A 205 -22.54 123.10 -3.11
CA VAL A 205 -23.77 122.78 -2.41
C VAL A 205 -23.63 123.00 -0.90
N GLU A 206 -22.45 122.96 -0.26
CA GLU A 206 -22.18 123.27 1.15
C GLU A 206 -22.19 124.79 1.38
N LEU A 207 -21.83 125.61 0.39
CA LEU A 207 -22.17 127.04 0.39
C LEU A 207 -23.70 127.27 0.32
N ALA A 208 -24.46 126.31 -0.23
CA ALA A 208 -25.93 126.35 -0.30
C ALA A 208 -26.65 125.54 0.81
N GLN A 209 -25.95 124.62 1.49
CA GLN A 209 -26.46 123.63 2.45
C GLN A 209 -25.78 123.72 3.83
N ALA A 210 -24.90 124.72 4.04
CA ALA A 210 -24.73 125.39 5.33
C ALA A 210 -26.02 126.14 5.79
N ARG A 211 -27.14 125.87 5.11
CA ARG A 211 -28.51 126.21 5.48
C ARG A 211 -29.41 125.01 5.80
N GLU A 212 -28.97 123.75 5.79
CA GLU A 212 -29.87 122.67 6.21
C GLU A 212 -29.18 121.41 6.77
N LYS A 213 -29.79 120.86 7.82
CA LYS A 213 -29.21 119.96 8.82
C LYS A 213 -29.08 118.48 8.38
N ARG A 214 -28.04 117.85 8.97
CA ARG A 214 -27.94 116.51 9.61
C ARG A 214 -27.98 115.20 8.78
N SER A 215 -26.86 114.48 9.00
CA SER A 215 -26.70 113.04 9.33
C SER A 215 -26.58 112.02 8.19
N THR A 216 -25.48 111.25 8.19
CA THR A 216 -25.40 109.87 8.75
C THR A 216 -24.03 109.25 8.37
N LYS A 217 -23.30 108.70 9.36
CA LYS A 217 -22.01 108.00 9.14
C LYS A 217 -22.22 106.49 9.06
N ARG A 218 -21.82 105.96 7.90
CA ARG A 218 -20.86 104.86 7.65
C ARG A 218 -21.01 103.52 8.41
N ALA A 219 -21.34 102.51 7.61
CA ALA A 219 -20.82 101.14 7.55
C ALA A 219 -20.14 100.54 8.79
N LEU A 220 -20.68 99.42 9.28
CA LEU A 220 -19.93 98.43 10.05
C LEU A 220 -20.33 97.02 9.62
N TYR A 221 -19.30 96.22 9.31
CA TYR A 221 -19.34 94.82 8.89
C TYR A 221 -20.33 93.99 9.70
N THR A 222 -21.30 93.42 8.99
CA THR A 222 -22.44 92.72 9.60
C THR A 222 -21.99 91.42 10.25
N ARG A 223 -22.39 91.22 11.52
CA ARG A 223 -22.42 89.95 12.28
C ARG A 223 -22.77 88.71 11.44
N GLN A 224 -23.56 88.90 10.38
CA GLN A 224 -23.97 87.89 9.42
C GLN A 224 -22.83 87.27 8.59
N GLN A 225 -21.73 87.97 8.34
CA GLN A 225 -20.55 87.41 7.67
C GLN A 225 -19.71 86.52 8.59
N PHE A 226 -19.63 86.87 9.89
CA PHE A 226 -19.02 86.00 10.90
C PHE A 226 -19.89 84.76 11.18
N LEU A 227 -21.21 84.92 11.22
CA LEU A 227 -22.14 83.79 11.35
C LEU A 227 -22.06 82.84 10.14
N LYS A 228 -21.93 83.35 8.91
CA LYS A 228 -21.69 82.52 7.72
C LYS A 228 -20.38 81.75 7.79
N LYS A 229 -19.26 82.39 8.15
CA LYS A 229 -17.98 81.68 8.32
C LYS A 229 -18.02 80.63 9.44
N LEU A 230 -18.77 80.89 10.51
CA LEU A 230 -18.95 79.95 11.62
C LEU A 230 -19.82 78.76 11.18
N ASP A 231 -20.86 79.00 10.39
CA ASP A 231 -21.70 77.96 9.76
C ASP A 231 -20.93 77.15 8.70
N ASP A 232 -20.07 77.79 7.90
CA ASP A 232 -19.16 77.14 6.93
C ASP A 232 -18.12 76.25 7.65
N LEU A 233 -17.62 76.69 8.82
CA LEU A 233 -16.73 75.90 9.65
C LEU A 233 -17.48 74.75 10.34
N GLN A 234 -18.71 74.97 10.81
CA GLN A 234 -19.55 73.91 11.40
C GLN A 234 -19.94 72.85 10.38
N THR A 235 -20.27 73.25 9.14
CA THR A 235 -20.55 72.32 8.04
C THR A 235 -19.29 71.55 7.63
N LYS A 236 -18.13 72.20 7.58
CA LYS A 236 -16.84 71.50 7.40
C LYS A 236 -16.55 70.50 8.53
N ILE A 237 -16.75 70.87 9.79
CA ILE A 237 -16.57 69.96 10.93
C ILE A 237 -17.52 68.76 10.84
N LYS A 238 -18.79 68.99 10.43
CA LYS A 238 -19.75 67.90 10.20
C LYS A 238 -19.31 67.00 9.05
N GLN A 239 -18.82 67.58 7.96
CA GLN A 239 -18.32 66.84 6.80
C GLN A 239 -17.09 66.01 7.17
N THR A 240 -16.08 66.59 7.82
CA THR A 240 -14.89 65.86 8.28
C THR A 240 -15.24 64.78 9.29
N ASN A 241 -16.22 65.00 10.17
CA ASN A 241 -16.71 63.96 11.08
C ASN A 241 -17.46 62.84 10.34
N SER A 242 -18.17 63.14 9.25
CA SER A 242 -18.81 62.11 8.43
C SER A 242 -17.80 61.30 7.63
N GLU A 243 -16.75 61.94 7.12
CA GLU A 243 -15.60 61.31 6.46
C GLU A 243 -14.79 60.47 7.46
N LEU A 244 -14.58 60.96 8.69
CA LEU A 244 -13.93 60.18 9.74
C LEU A 244 -14.73 58.90 10.05
N LYS A 245 -16.06 58.99 10.14
CA LYS A 245 -16.93 57.82 10.35
C LYS A 245 -16.92 56.85 9.17
N SER A 246 -16.81 57.33 7.92
CA SER A 246 -16.70 56.43 6.77
C SER A 246 -15.34 55.74 6.73
N VAL A 247 -14.26 56.46 7.04
CA VAL A 247 -12.92 55.90 7.17
C VAL A 247 -12.87 54.84 8.28
N ASP A 248 -13.47 55.12 9.44
CA ASP A 248 -13.52 54.20 10.57
C ASP A 248 -14.28 52.90 10.22
N LYS A 249 -15.40 53.02 9.49
CA LYS A 249 -16.11 51.85 8.94
C LYS A 249 -15.25 51.05 7.97
N THR A 250 -14.53 51.71 7.06
CA THR A 250 -13.65 51.01 6.12
C THR A 250 -12.47 50.35 6.83
N TYR A 251 -11.92 50.99 7.86
CA TYR A 251 -10.86 50.44 8.69
C TYR A 251 -11.32 49.15 9.37
N ASN A 252 -12.46 49.18 10.07
CA ASN A 252 -13.00 48.00 10.75
C ASN A 252 -13.29 46.86 9.76
N SER A 253 -13.88 47.16 8.59
CA SER A 253 -14.11 46.13 7.57
C SER A 253 -12.81 45.53 7.03
N SER A 254 -11.74 46.32 6.94
CA SER A 254 -10.44 45.87 6.48
C SER A 254 -9.70 45.07 7.56
N ASP A 255 -9.91 45.40 8.84
CA ASP A 255 -9.41 44.67 10.00
C ASP A 255 -10.08 43.30 10.12
N ASP A 256 -11.41 43.23 9.95
CA ASP A 256 -12.17 41.98 9.87
C ASP A 256 -11.66 41.08 8.73
N HIS A 257 -11.41 41.65 7.54
CA HIS A 257 -10.85 40.91 6.41
C HIS A 257 -9.41 40.42 6.69
N MET A 258 -8.60 41.18 7.42
CA MET A 258 -7.27 40.72 7.85
C MET A 258 -7.38 39.51 8.78
N HIS A 259 -8.31 39.55 9.73
CA HIS A 259 -8.55 38.43 10.65
C HIS A 259 -8.98 37.17 9.88
N GLU A 260 -9.95 37.30 8.97
CA GLU A 260 -10.41 36.18 8.13
C GLU A 260 -9.27 35.59 7.26
N LEU A 261 -8.45 36.46 6.65
CA LEU A 261 -7.28 36.01 5.88
C LEU A 261 -6.24 35.30 6.74
N THR A 262 -6.05 35.76 7.97
CA THR A 262 -5.12 35.15 8.92
C THR A 262 -5.59 33.76 9.34
N ASP A 263 -6.88 33.61 9.64
CA ASP A 263 -7.49 32.32 9.98
C ASP A 263 -7.43 31.35 8.80
N ARG A 264 -7.75 31.82 7.59
CA ARG A 264 -7.62 31.02 6.35
C ARG A 264 -6.19 30.58 6.09
N LYS A 265 -5.22 31.47 6.31
CA LYS A 265 -3.78 31.15 6.19
C LYS A 265 -3.37 30.08 7.20
N GLN A 266 -3.84 30.18 8.44
CA GLN A 266 -3.54 29.20 9.48
C GLN A 266 -4.17 27.83 9.14
N TYR A 267 -5.43 27.82 8.67
CA TYR A 267 -6.09 26.61 8.21
C TYR A 267 -5.32 25.93 7.07
N LYS A 268 -4.90 26.68 6.05
CA LYS A 268 -4.09 26.13 4.95
C LYS A 268 -2.72 25.64 5.40
N ARG A 269 -2.11 26.29 6.40
CA ARG A 269 -0.84 25.83 7.00
C ARG A 269 -1.00 24.50 7.73
N ASN A 270 -2.11 24.30 8.44
CA ASN A 270 -2.43 23.05 9.11
C ASN A 270 -2.64 21.92 8.09
N GLN A 271 -3.44 22.16 7.04
CA GLN A 271 -3.64 21.18 5.96
C GLN A 271 -2.31 20.77 5.30
N LEU A 272 -1.41 21.73 5.07
CA LEU A 272 -0.10 21.45 4.49
C LEU A 272 0.78 20.60 5.42
N SER A 273 0.70 20.82 6.74
CA SER A 273 1.39 20.01 7.74
C SER A 273 0.86 18.57 7.78
N GLU A 274 -0.46 18.38 7.68
CA GLU A 274 -1.09 17.06 7.63
C GLU A 274 -0.67 16.30 6.37
N LEU A 275 -0.71 16.96 5.20
CA LEU A 275 -0.23 16.39 3.93
C LEU A 275 1.25 16.03 3.98
N GLN A 276 2.11 16.86 4.58
CA GLN A 276 3.53 16.54 4.78
C GLN A 276 3.73 15.31 5.67
N GLY A 277 2.91 15.16 6.71
CA GLY A 277 2.88 13.96 7.56
C GLY A 277 2.50 12.71 6.75
N ALA A 278 1.43 12.79 5.96
CA ALA A 278 0.99 11.69 5.10
C ALA A 278 2.04 11.29 4.05
N VAL A 279 2.69 12.27 3.40
CA VAL A 279 3.79 12.01 2.45
C VAL A 279 4.96 11.30 3.14
N SER A 280 5.36 11.75 4.32
CA SER A 280 6.45 11.13 5.08
C SER A 280 6.13 9.68 5.47
N GLN A 281 4.88 9.41 5.86
CA GLN A 281 4.40 8.07 6.15
C GLN A 281 4.40 7.17 4.91
N MET A 282 3.89 7.66 3.77
CA MET A 282 3.90 6.92 2.51
C MET A 282 5.32 6.61 2.04
N GLN A 283 6.26 7.56 2.21
CA GLN A 283 7.68 7.33 1.89
C GLN A 283 8.29 6.24 2.77
N ALA A 284 7.97 6.21 4.07
CA ALA A 284 8.42 5.14 4.97
C ALA A 284 7.86 3.77 4.57
N GLN A 285 6.56 3.68 4.26
CA GLN A 285 5.92 2.45 3.78
C GLN A 285 6.51 1.97 2.45
N LEU A 286 6.82 2.89 1.54
CA LEU A 286 7.45 2.57 0.26
C LEU A 286 8.87 2.00 0.45
N ALA A 287 9.66 2.59 1.36
CA ALA A 287 10.99 2.09 1.70
C ALA A 287 10.93 0.67 2.34
N GLU A 288 9.99 0.45 3.25
CA GLU A 288 9.73 -0.87 3.85
C GLU A 288 9.31 -1.90 2.79
N GLY A 289 8.38 -1.53 1.90
CA GLY A 289 7.94 -2.38 0.80
C GLY A 289 9.07 -2.76 -0.17
N GLN A 290 9.98 -1.82 -0.46
CA GLN A 290 11.17 -2.09 -1.28
C GLN A 290 12.11 -3.10 -0.60
N LEU A 291 12.35 -2.97 0.71
CA LEU A 291 13.14 -3.91 1.50
C LEU A 291 12.52 -5.31 1.50
N HIS A 292 11.20 -5.42 1.70
CA HIS A 292 10.49 -6.69 1.63
C HIS A 292 10.57 -7.34 0.25
N ARG A 293 10.37 -6.56 -0.83
CA ARG A 293 10.47 -7.04 -2.20
C ARG A 293 11.88 -7.58 -2.49
N GLN A 294 12.92 -6.88 -2.07
CA GLN A 294 14.32 -7.30 -2.24
C GLN A 294 14.61 -8.59 -1.48
N LYS A 295 14.22 -8.69 -0.19
CA LYS A 295 14.36 -9.92 0.60
C LYS A 295 13.66 -11.12 -0.07
N ASN A 296 12.44 -10.92 -0.56
CA ASN A 296 11.68 -11.98 -1.24
C ASN A 296 12.35 -12.42 -2.55
N LEU A 297 12.87 -11.47 -3.34
CA LEU A 297 13.60 -11.76 -4.56
C LEU A 297 14.84 -12.61 -4.28
N GLU A 298 15.60 -12.28 -3.24
CA GLU A 298 16.78 -13.05 -2.86
C GLU A 298 16.47 -14.46 -2.40
N MET A 299 15.41 -14.63 -1.59
CA MET A 299 14.94 -15.96 -1.22
C MET A 299 14.50 -16.75 -2.46
N LEU A 300 13.80 -16.12 -3.39
CA LEU A 300 13.37 -16.76 -4.64
C LEU A 300 14.58 -17.21 -5.48
N VAL A 301 15.58 -16.35 -5.68
CA VAL A 301 16.80 -16.67 -6.42
C VAL A 301 17.53 -17.85 -5.77
N ARG A 302 17.64 -17.88 -4.45
CA ARG A 302 18.24 -19.02 -3.71
C ARG A 302 17.44 -20.32 -3.92
N LYS A 303 16.11 -20.28 -3.78
CA LYS A 303 15.25 -21.45 -4.03
C LYS A 303 15.34 -21.94 -5.47
N GLN A 304 15.38 -21.04 -6.45
CA GLN A 304 15.58 -21.39 -7.86
C GLN A 304 16.94 -22.03 -8.10
N ARG A 305 18.01 -21.50 -7.50
CA ARG A 305 19.35 -22.09 -7.56
C ARG A 305 19.36 -23.52 -6.99
N LYS A 306 18.75 -23.71 -5.82
CA LYS A 306 18.62 -25.01 -5.17
C LYS A 306 17.80 -26.00 -6.01
N ALA A 307 16.71 -25.55 -6.61
CA ALA A 307 15.90 -26.36 -7.52
C ALA A 307 16.69 -26.79 -8.77
N ARG A 308 17.52 -25.90 -9.35
CA ARG A 308 18.42 -26.25 -10.46
C ARG A 308 19.44 -27.32 -10.04
N GLN A 309 20.07 -27.17 -8.87
CA GLN A 309 21.00 -28.16 -8.33
C GLN A 309 20.33 -29.53 -8.15
N TYR A 310 19.11 -29.58 -7.60
CA TYR A 310 18.35 -30.84 -7.51
C TYR A 310 18.00 -31.43 -8.88
N GLY A 311 17.73 -30.59 -9.88
CA GLY A 311 17.54 -31.01 -11.27
C GLY A 311 18.79 -31.65 -11.87
N GLU A 312 19.97 -31.06 -11.63
CA GLU A 312 21.26 -31.60 -12.06
C GLU A 312 21.61 -32.92 -11.35
N LEU A 313 21.29 -33.02 -10.06
CA LEU A 313 21.43 -34.25 -9.27
C LEU A 313 20.55 -35.36 -9.86
N LYS A 314 19.28 -35.06 -10.17
CA LYS A 314 18.36 -36.00 -10.83
C LYS A 314 18.85 -36.43 -12.21
N ALA A 315 19.50 -35.53 -12.95
CA ALA A 315 20.07 -35.82 -14.27
C ALA A 315 21.44 -36.53 -14.21
N GLY A 316 21.98 -36.82 -13.01
CA GLY A 316 23.28 -37.45 -12.82
C GLY A 316 24.47 -36.58 -13.22
N ARG A 317 24.27 -35.27 -13.43
CA ARG A 317 25.32 -34.33 -13.86
C ARG A 317 25.96 -33.57 -12.70
N TYR A 318 25.40 -33.68 -11.49
CA TYR A 318 25.94 -33.01 -10.32
C TYR A 318 27.12 -33.77 -9.71
N SER A 319 28.24 -33.09 -9.50
CA SER A 319 29.43 -33.63 -8.84
C SER A 319 29.51 -33.11 -7.41
N LEU A 320 29.60 -34.02 -6.43
CA LEU A 320 29.75 -33.66 -5.02
C LEU A 320 31.11 -32.96 -4.80
N GLN A 321 31.07 -31.69 -4.37
CA GLN A 321 32.26 -30.92 -4.02
C GLN A 321 32.99 -31.52 -2.81
N PHE A 322 32.23 -32.04 -1.84
CA PHE A 322 32.75 -32.74 -0.67
C PHE A 322 32.16 -34.14 -0.62
N ARG A 323 33.01 -35.17 -0.66
CA ARG A 323 32.60 -36.58 -0.63
C ARG A 323 32.51 -37.16 0.79
N GLN A 324 33.16 -36.52 1.76
CA GLN A 324 33.15 -36.90 3.17
C GLN A 324 32.30 -35.92 3.96
N GLU A 325 31.40 -36.45 4.78
CA GLU A 325 30.45 -35.67 5.58
C GLU A 325 31.16 -34.79 6.64
N SER A 326 32.25 -35.28 7.23
CA SER A 326 33.07 -34.53 8.18
C SER A 326 33.70 -33.25 7.59
N VAL A 327 34.13 -33.30 6.33
CA VAL A 327 34.72 -32.15 5.63
C VAL A 327 33.62 -31.13 5.25
N LEU A 328 32.44 -31.62 4.88
CA LEU A 328 31.27 -30.78 4.62
C LEU A 328 30.80 -30.04 5.87
N GLU A 329 30.72 -30.72 7.02
CA GLU A 329 30.34 -30.10 8.30
C GLU A 329 31.32 -29.03 8.73
N LEU A 330 32.62 -29.30 8.62
CA LEU A 330 33.67 -28.33 8.95
C LEU A 330 33.57 -27.08 8.07
N GLU A 331 33.39 -27.24 6.77
CA GLU A 331 33.27 -26.11 5.84
C GLU A 331 31.95 -25.34 6.06
N THR A 332 30.87 -26.03 6.39
CA THR A 332 29.59 -25.41 6.77
C THR A 332 29.72 -24.60 8.06
N GLN A 333 30.47 -25.08 9.05
CA GLN A 333 30.75 -24.34 10.29
C GLN A 333 31.60 -23.10 10.01
N LYS A 334 32.66 -23.21 9.21
CA LYS A 334 33.48 -22.05 8.79
C LYS A 334 32.63 -21.00 8.08
N GLN A 335 31.77 -21.42 7.14
CA GLN A 335 30.88 -20.51 6.43
C GLN A 335 29.90 -19.81 7.38
N LYS A 336 29.37 -20.51 8.39
CA LYS A 336 28.50 -19.92 9.42
C LYS A 336 29.26 -18.89 10.27
N ALA A 337 30.49 -19.17 10.68
CA ALA A 337 31.32 -18.27 11.46
C ALA A 337 31.66 -16.99 10.69
N VAL A 338 32.11 -17.12 9.43
CA VAL A 338 32.36 -15.96 8.56
C VAL A 338 31.09 -15.14 8.37
N ASN A 339 29.94 -15.80 8.19
CA ASN A 339 28.67 -15.09 7.99
C ASN A 339 28.20 -14.38 9.29
N SER A 340 28.46 -14.93 10.48
CA SER A 340 28.17 -14.24 11.74
C SER A 340 29.07 -13.02 11.95
N ASP A 341 30.35 -13.12 11.59
CA ASP A 341 31.30 -12.01 11.70
C ASP A 341 30.91 -10.88 10.74
N LEU A 342 30.54 -11.22 9.49
CA LEU A 342 30.04 -10.25 8.52
C LEU A 342 28.75 -9.58 8.98
N VAL A 343 27.81 -10.31 9.58
CA VAL A 343 26.59 -9.73 10.15
C VAL A 343 26.95 -8.74 11.26
N SER A 344 27.86 -9.09 12.17
CA SER A 344 28.29 -8.20 13.24
C SER A 344 28.94 -6.92 12.71
N ILE A 345 29.82 -7.03 11.71
CA ILE A 345 30.47 -5.87 11.07
C ILE A 345 29.41 -4.96 10.44
N VAL A 346 28.45 -5.53 9.71
CA VAL A 346 27.42 -4.75 9.02
C VAL A 346 26.45 -4.10 10.02
N GLU A 347 26.17 -4.75 11.15
CA GLU A 347 25.40 -4.16 12.25
C GLU A 347 26.14 -2.98 12.89
N SER A 348 27.45 -3.09 13.12
CA SER A 348 28.27 -1.96 13.59
C SER A 348 28.32 -0.80 12.58
N ILE A 349 28.40 -1.10 11.29
CA ILE A 349 28.34 -0.07 10.24
C ILE A 349 26.96 0.61 10.22
N ASN A 350 25.89 -0.12 10.52
CA ASN A 350 24.54 0.45 10.63
C ASN A 350 24.40 1.42 11.81
N THR A 351 25.09 1.15 12.93
CA THR A 351 25.11 2.06 14.07
C THR A 351 25.95 3.29 13.81
N ASP A 352 27.08 3.13 13.11
CA ASP A 352 28.02 4.22 12.83
C ASP A 352 27.51 5.16 11.72
N PHE A 353 26.75 4.64 10.75
CA PHE A 353 26.26 5.39 9.59
C PHE A 353 24.76 5.19 9.35
N PRO A 354 23.88 5.76 10.19
CA PRO A 354 22.42 5.61 10.07
C PRO A 354 21.84 6.21 8.77
N ILE A 355 22.56 7.13 8.12
CA ILE A 355 22.20 7.71 6.83
C ILE A 355 22.14 6.62 5.73
N LEU A 356 22.91 5.54 5.88
CA LEU A 356 22.97 4.40 4.95
C LEU A 356 22.12 3.21 5.40
N ALA A 357 21.18 3.41 6.33
CA ALA A 357 20.40 2.31 6.92
C ALA A 357 19.68 1.44 5.88
N THR A 358 19.13 2.03 4.82
CA THR A 358 18.41 1.29 3.77
C THR A 358 19.33 0.32 2.99
N PRO A 359 20.44 0.75 2.36
CA PRO A 359 21.36 -0.16 1.69
C PRO A 359 22.04 -1.14 2.66
N ILE A 360 22.31 -0.75 3.91
CA ILE A 360 22.88 -1.65 4.92
C ILE A 360 21.88 -2.75 5.30
N THR A 361 20.60 -2.42 5.46
CA THR A 361 19.53 -3.39 5.75
C THR A 361 19.35 -4.37 4.58
N GLN A 362 19.51 -3.91 3.34
CA GLN A 362 19.51 -4.80 2.16
C GLN A 362 20.62 -5.85 2.25
N ILE A 363 21.84 -5.42 2.62
CA ILE A 363 22.98 -6.34 2.81
C ILE A 363 22.70 -7.30 3.98
N LEU A 364 22.15 -6.83 5.10
CA LEU A 364 21.78 -7.71 6.22
C LEU A 364 20.74 -8.75 5.84
N ASN A 365 19.75 -8.39 5.03
CA ASN A 365 18.76 -9.35 4.51
C ASN A 365 19.44 -10.45 3.67
N THR A 366 20.49 -10.11 2.92
CA THR A 366 21.26 -11.09 2.15
C THR A 366 22.01 -12.06 3.07
N LEU A 367 22.68 -11.55 4.10
CA LEU A 367 23.55 -12.34 4.98
C LEU A 367 22.74 -13.23 5.92
N ARG A 368 21.57 -12.76 6.39
CA ARG A 368 20.66 -13.50 7.29
C ARG A 368 19.80 -14.54 6.58
N SER A 369 19.75 -14.51 5.26
CA SER A 369 19.00 -15.52 4.49
C SER A 369 19.70 -16.89 4.59
N PRO A 370 18.95 -18.00 4.73
CA PRO A 370 19.53 -19.33 4.90
C PRO A 370 20.42 -19.71 3.70
N ALA A 371 21.55 -20.35 3.99
CA ALA A 371 22.48 -20.84 2.97
C ALA A 371 21.76 -21.78 2.00
N ALA A 372 22.08 -21.65 0.70
CA ALA A 372 21.46 -22.42 -0.39
C ALA A 372 21.76 -23.92 -0.27
#